data_AF-A0A6P4D1G5-F1
#
_entry.id   AF-A0A6P4D1G5-F1
#
_cell.length_a   1.000
_cell.length_b   1.000
_cell.length_c   1.000
_cell.angle_alpha   90.00
_cell.angle_beta   90.00
_cell.angle_gamma   90.00
#
_symmetry.space_group_name_H-M   'P 1'
#
loop_
_entity.id
_entity.type
_entity.pdbx_description
1 polymer ?
#
loop_
_entity_poly.entity_id
_entity_poly.type
_entity_poly.pdbx_seq_one_letter_code
_entity_poly.pdbx_strand_id
1 'polypeptide(L)'
;METITLGDKRIGIKTTVLEEKATACNMLCCYADELKEGFFPWIDQVAGTLVPLLKFYFHEEVRKVAVSAMLELLHSAKLAIEKGQSQGWDASYLKFLSDSIIPVLVDALHKELN
;
A
#
# COMPACT_ATOMS: atom_id res chain seq x y z
N MET A 1 -23.02 7.56 -7.24
CA MET A 1 -22.23 8.67 -7.82
C MET A 1 -22.10 9.70 -6.74
N GLU A 2 -20.91 9.86 -6.18
CA GLU A 2 -20.62 10.96 -5.27
C GLU A 2 -19.97 12.09 -6.06
N THR A 3 -20.32 13.32 -5.69
CA THR A 3 -19.74 14.52 -6.29
C THR A 3 -18.91 15.22 -5.25
N ILE A 4 -17.59 15.26 -5.47
CA ILE A 4 -16.69 16.07 -4.66
C ILE A 4 -16.50 17.44 -5.32
N THR A 5 -16.29 18.45 -4.49
CA THR A 5 -16.05 19.81 -4.96
C THR A 5 -14.58 20.13 -4.76
N LEU A 6 -13.84 20.37 -5.84
CA LEU A 6 -12.44 20.78 -5.81
C LEU A 6 -12.36 22.23 -6.32
N GLY A 7 -12.30 23.19 -5.39
CA GLY A 7 -12.44 24.61 -5.70
C GLY A 7 -13.81 24.90 -6.31
N ASP A 8 -13.85 25.50 -7.50
CA ASP A 8 -15.10 25.86 -8.20
C ASP A 8 -15.66 24.73 -9.10
N LYS A 9 -14.99 23.57 -9.14
CA LYS A 9 -15.35 22.45 -10.03
C LYS A 9 -15.97 21.30 -9.25
N ARG A 10 -17.11 20.79 -9.75
CA ARG A 10 -17.75 19.55 -9.25
C ARG A 10 -17.27 18.37 -10.08
N ILE A 11 -16.61 17.41 -9.42
CA ILE A 11 -16.10 16.19 -10.05
C ILE A 11 -17.02 15.04 -9.64
N GLY A 12 -17.66 14.39 -10.62
CA GLY A 12 -18.43 13.18 -10.40
C GLY A 12 -17.51 11.96 -10.33
N ILE A 13 -17.52 11.27 -9.20
CA ILE A 13 -16.73 10.06 -8.99
C ILE A 13 -17.65 8.84 -9.07
N LYS A 14 -17.26 7.85 -9.88
CA LYS A 14 -17.83 6.49 -9.82
C LYS A 14 -17.27 5.77 -8.60
N THR A 15 -17.98 5.89 -7.48
CA THR A 15 -17.62 5.28 -6.19
C THR A 15 -17.43 3.77 -6.26
N THR A 16 -18.20 3.06 -7.11
CA THR A 16 -18.08 1.60 -7.27
C THR A 16 -16.67 1.15 -7.67
N VAL A 17 -15.97 1.91 -8.52
CA VAL A 17 -14.60 1.58 -8.95
C VAL A 17 -13.58 1.79 -7.82
N LEU A 18 -13.86 2.73 -6.90
CA LEU A 18 -13.00 2.98 -5.75
C LEU A 18 -13.18 1.92 -4.66
N GLU A 19 -14.41 1.45 -4.46
CA GLU A 19 -14.72 0.33 -3.57
C GLU A 19 -14.04 -0.96 -4.05
N GLU A 20 -14.19 -1.30 -5.34
CA GLU A 20 -13.50 -2.45 -5.95
C GLU A 20 -11.98 -2.38 -5.76
N LYS A 21 -11.42 -1.18 -5.88
CA LYS A 21 -10.00 -0.93 -5.67
C LYS A 21 -9.58 -1.11 -4.22
N ALA A 22 -10.38 -0.63 -3.27
CA ALA A 22 -10.14 -0.85 -1.84
C ALA A 22 -10.19 -2.36 -1.52
N THR A 23 -11.18 -3.08 -2.03
CA THR A 23 -11.28 -4.54 -1.89
C THR A 23 -10.05 -5.24 -2.45
N ALA A 24 -9.57 -4.86 -3.65
CA ALA A 24 -8.37 -5.45 -4.23
C ALA A 24 -7.11 -5.22 -3.38
N CYS A 25 -6.93 -4.02 -2.84
CA CYS A 25 -5.82 -3.72 -1.94
C CYS A 25 -5.91 -4.52 -0.63
N ASN A 26 -7.13 -4.69 -0.09
CA ASN A 26 -7.34 -5.52 1.08
C ASN A 26 -6.97 -6.99 0.81
N MET A 27 -7.35 -7.54 -0.35
CA MET A 27 -6.94 -8.90 -0.71
C MET A 27 -5.42 -9.05 -0.80
N LEU A 28 -4.72 -8.06 -1.38
CA LEU A 28 -3.25 -8.05 -1.42
C LEU A 28 -2.65 -8.04 -0.02
N CYS A 29 -3.24 -7.28 0.91
CA CYS A 29 -2.85 -7.28 2.31
C CYS A 29 -3.01 -8.68 2.93
N CYS A 30 -4.18 -9.31 2.77
CA CYS A 30 -4.45 -10.65 3.29
C CYS A 30 -3.50 -11.70 2.70
N TYR A 31 -3.21 -11.63 1.40
CA TYR A 31 -2.27 -12.56 0.77
C TYR A 31 -0.85 -12.38 1.29
N ALA A 32 -0.39 -11.15 1.52
CA ALA A 32 0.92 -10.90 2.09
C ALA A 32 1.04 -11.42 3.53
N ASP A 33 -0.01 -11.24 4.34
CA ASP A 33 -0.07 -11.76 5.72
C ASP A 33 -0.10 -13.30 5.77
N GLU A 34 -0.90 -13.95 4.92
CA GLU A 34 -1.00 -15.41 4.89
C GLU A 34 0.24 -16.09 4.30
N LEU A 35 0.78 -15.55 3.19
CA LEU A 35 1.93 -16.15 2.50
C LEU A 35 3.27 -15.81 3.15
N LYS A 36 3.34 -14.76 3.96
CA LYS A 36 4.55 -14.34 4.71
C LYS A 36 5.75 -14.21 3.78
N GLU A 37 6.89 -14.85 4.09
CA GLU A 37 8.08 -14.88 3.23
C GLU A 37 7.81 -15.38 1.80
N GLY A 38 6.78 -16.20 1.62
CA GLY A 38 6.38 -16.71 0.32
C GLY A 38 5.92 -15.60 -0.61
N PHE A 39 5.47 -14.46 -0.05
CA PHE A 39 5.03 -13.31 -0.82
C PHE A 39 6.17 -12.53 -1.50
N PHE A 40 7.42 -12.79 -1.10
CA PHE A 40 8.60 -12.05 -1.54
C PHE A 40 8.69 -11.78 -3.05
N PRO A 41 8.46 -12.77 -3.94
CA PRO A 41 8.61 -12.57 -5.39
C PRO A 41 7.66 -11.54 -6.00
N TRP A 42 6.56 -11.20 -5.30
CA TRP A 42 5.54 -10.29 -5.81
C TRP A 42 5.65 -8.88 -5.20
N ILE A 43 6.55 -8.66 -4.24
CA ILE A 43 6.64 -7.39 -3.51
C ILE A 43 6.84 -6.21 -4.45
N ASP A 44 7.79 -6.26 -5.39
CA ASP A 44 8.08 -5.12 -6.28
C ASP A 44 6.87 -4.76 -7.16
N GLN A 45 6.18 -5.76 -7.69
CA GLN A 45 4.99 -5.55 -8.53
C GLN A 45 3.85 -4.92 -7.72
N VAL A 46 3.62 -5.44 -6.51
CA VAL A 46 2.53 -4.97 -5.65
C VAL A 46 2.85 -3.59 -5.09
N ALA A 47 4.09 -3.35 -4.66
CA ALA A 47 4.55 -2.05 -4.20
C ALA A 47 4.42 -0.99 -5.31
N GLY A 48 4.79 -1.30 -6.55
CA GLY A 48 4.61 -0.41 -7.70
C GLY A 48 3.15 -0.02 -7.93
N THR A 49 2.21 -0.89 -7.57
CA THR A 49 0.76 -0.63 -7.66
C THR A 49 0.24 0.17 -6.47
N LEU A 50 0.70 -0.14 -5.25
CA LEU A 50 0.21 0.45 -4.00
C LEU A 50 0.79 1.84 -3.72
N VAL A 51 2.04 2.12 -4.08
CA VAL A 51 2.70 3.42 -3.82
C VAL A 51 1.89 4.61 -4.37
N PRO A 52 1.37 4.58 -5.62
CA PRO A 52 0.49 5.63 -6.12
C PRO A 52 -0.82 5.79 -5.31
N LEU A 53 -1.30 4.73 -4.67
CA LEU A 53 -2.57 4.73 -3.94
C LEU A 53 -2.47 5.41 -2.59
N LEU A 54 -1.29 5.36 -1.97
CA LEU A 54 -1.05 6.06 -0.72
C LEU A 54 -1.19 7.59 -0.87
N LYS A 55 -0.88 8.13 -2.06
CA LYS A 55 -1.05 9.55 -2.39
C LYS A 55 -2.46 9.88 -2.91
N PHE A 56 -3.36 8.91 -2.95
CA PHE A 56 -4.70 9.08 -3.51
C PHE A 56 -5.61 9.91 -2.59
N TYR A 57 -5.89 11.14 -3.00
CA TYR A 57 -6.64 12.09 -2.17
C TYR A 57 -8.12 11.73 -2.00
N PHE A 58 -8.72 11.07 -2.99
CA PHE A 58 -10.17 11.03 -3.15
C PHE A 58 -10.91 9.98 -2.29
N HIS A 59 -10.22 9.00 -1.72
CA HIS A 59 -10.87 7.97 -0.92
C HIS A 59 -9.96 7.52 0.23
N GLU A 60 -10.42 7.77 1.44
CA GLU A 60 -9.70 7.46 2.68
C GLU A 60 -9.46 5.97 2.85
N GLU A 61 -10.49 5.14 2.69
CA GLU A 61 -10.35 3.69 2.85
C GLU A 61 -9.32 3.09 1.89
N VAL A 62 -9.27 3.53 0.62
CA VAL A 62 -8.25 3.09 -0.35
C VAL A 62 -6.83 3.39 0.17
N ARG A 63 -6.61 4.55 0.81
CA ARG A 63 -5.32 4.88 1.42
C ARG A 63 -5.03 3.98 2.61
N LYS A 64 -5.99 3.77 3.51
CA LYS A 64 -5.82 2.93 4.70
C LYS A 64 -5.46 1.49 4.34
N VAL A 65 -6.19 0.87 3.41
CA VAL A 65 -5.86 -0.50 2.99
C VAL A 65 -4.54 -0.58 2.23
N ALA A 66 -4.17 0.45 1.46
CA ALA A 66 -2.87 0.50 0.80
C ALA A 66 -1.73 0.62 1.81
N VAL A 67 -1.92 1.41 2.88
CA VAL A 67 -0.99 1.51 4.01
C VAL A 67 -0.78 0.14 4.66
N SER A 68 -1.87 -0.54 5.03
CA SER A 68 -1.79 -1.88 5.64
C SER A 68 -1.08 -2.87 4.73
N ALA A 69 -1.44 -2.89 3.44
CA ALA A 69 -0.79 -3.79 2.48
C ALA A 69 0.72 -3.53 2.36
N MET A 70 1.16 -2.27 2.32
CA MET A 70 2.58 -1.93 2.26
C MET A 70 3.36 -2.34 3.52
N LEU A 71 2.71 -2.30 4.70
CA LEU A 71 3.31 -2.81 5.93
C LEU A 71 3.50 -4.33 5.88
N GLU A 72 2.52 -5.07 5.35
CA GLU A 72 2.64 -6.51 5.18
C GLU A 72 3.72 -6.88 4.14
N LEU A 73 3.91 -6.06 3.09
CA LEU A 73 5.04 -6.24 2.17
C LEU A 73 6.39 -6.10 2.87
N LEU A 74 6.55 -5.09 3.74
CA LEU A 74 7.79 -4.92 4.52
C LEU A 74 8.04 -6.10 5.45
N HIS A 75 6.98 -6.60 6.09
CA HIS A 75 7.06 -7.75 6.97
C HIS A 75 7.44 -9.03 6.21
N SER A 76 6.80 -9.27 5.06
CA SER A 76 7.16 -10.36 4.15
C SER A 76 8.62 -10.28 3.68
N ALA A 77 9.08 -9.09 3.27
CA ALA A 77 10.46 -8.84 2.87
C ALA A 77 11.45 -9.20 3.99
N LYS A 78 11.14 -8.75 5.21
CA LYS A 78 11.97 -9.03 6.40
C LYS A 78 12.06 -10.53 6.65
N LEU A 79 10.93 -11.24 6.67
CA LEU A 79 10.89 -12.67 6.91
C LEU A 79 11.67 -13.47 5.85
N ALA A 80 11.54 -13.09 4.59
CA ALA A 80 12.27 -13.74 3.50
C ALA A 80 13.79 -13.55 3.63
N ILE A 81 14.25 -12.36 4.03
CA ILE A 81 15.67 -12.09 4.28
C ILE A 81 16.17 -12.92 5.47
N GLU A 82 15.44 -12.91 6.59
CA GLU A 82 15.81 -13.66 7.80
C GLU A 82 15.88 -15.17 7.57
N LYS A 83 15.04 -15.70 6.67
CA LYS A 83 14.99 -17.12 6.30
C LYS A 83 15.92 -17.49 5.13
N GLY A 84 16.61 -16.51 4.54
CA GLY A 84 17.47 -16.74 3.37
C GLY A 84 16.71 -17.09 2.09
N GLN A 85 15.42 -16.75 2.01
CA GLN A 85 14.52 -16.99 0.88
C GLN A 85 14.31 -15.75 0.01
N SER A 86 15.03 -14.67 0.29
CA SER A 86 14.99 -13.39 -0.42
C SER A 86 15.66 -13.39 -1.79
N GLN A 87 15.89 -14.53 -2.43
CA GLN A 87 16.50 -14.63 -3.77
C GLN A 87 17.83 -13.84 -3.93
N GLY A 88 18.61 -13.69 -2.86
CA GLY A 88 19.89 -12.96 -2.86
C GLY A 88 19.78 -11.48 -2.48
N TRP A 89 18.58 -10.97 -2.21
CA TRP A 89 18.37 -9.64 -1.64
C TRP A 89 18.67 -9.62 -0.15
N ASP A 90 19.18 -8.50 0.36
CA ASP A 90 19.60 -8.35 1.75
C ASP A 90 18.93 -7.13 2.41
N ALA A 91 19.44 -6.74 3.59
CA ALA A 91 18.93 -5.61 4.35
C ALA A 91 18.88 -4.27 3.58
N SER A 92 19.68 -4.12 2.51
CA SER A 92 19.69 -2.93 1.65
C SER A 92 18.38 -2.76 0.90
N TYR A 93 17.77 -3.87 0.46
CA TYR A 93 16.45 -3.87 -0.18
C TYR A 93 15.36 -3.46 0.82
N LEU A 94 15.41 -4.03 2.02
CA LEU A 94 14.48 -3.67 3.08
C LEU A 94 14.56 -2.18 3.44
N LYS A 95 15.78 -1.63 3.47
CA LYS A 95 16.02 -0.21 3.68
C LYS A 95 15.39 0.63 2.57
N PHE A 96 15.60 0.29 1.30
CA PHE A 96 15.00 1.00 0.17
C PHE A 96 13.46 1.02 0.23
N LEU A 97 12.84 -0.12 0.52
CA LEU A 97 11.39 -0.19 0.70
C LEU A 97 10.93 0.67 1.88
N SER A 98 11.62 0.57 3.02
CA SER A 98 11.28 1.33 4.23
C SER A 98 11.40 2.84 4.01
N ASP A 99 12.46 3.29 3.35
CA ASP A 99 12.69 4.70 3.02
C ASP A 99 11.61 5.24 2.06
N SER A 100 10.99 4.37 1.26
CA SER A 100 9.88 4.73 0.37
C SER A 100 8.52 4.75 1.08
N ILE A 101 8.31 3.87 2.06
CA ILE A 101 7.02 3.63 2.71
C ILE A 101 6.83 4.52 3.93
N ILE A 102 7.85 4.66 4.79
CA ILE A 102 7.77 5.38 6.05
C ILE A 102 7.35 6.85 5.86
N PRO A 103 7.90 7.64 4.93
CA PRO A 103 7.47 9.03 4.75
C PRO A 103 5.99 9.13 4.39
N VAL A 104 5.52 8.19 3.57
CA VAL A 104 4.13 8.18 3.10
C VAL A 104 3.17 7.75 4.21
N LEU A 105 3.58 6.82 5.08
CA LEU A 105 2.84 6.48 6.29
C LEU A 105 2.73 7.67 7.24
N VAL A 106 3.85 8.36 7.46
CA VAL A 106 3.89 9.55 8.32
C VAL A 106 2.95 10.62 7.77
N ASP A 107 3.00 10.90 6.47
CA ASP A 107 2.09 11.84 5.81
C ASP A 107 0.62 11.41 5.92
N ALA A 108 0.32 10.12 5.77
CA ALA A 108 -1.03 9.59 5.92
C ALA A 108 -1.54 9.78 7.35
N LEU A 109 -0.74 9.43 8.37
CA LEU A 109 -1.08 9.61 9.78
C LEU A 109 -1.34 11.08 10.14
N HIS A 110 -0.52 12.00 9.62
CA HIS A 110 -0.74 13.44 9.83
C HIS A 110 -2.05 13.96 9.24
N LYS A 111 -2.59 13.31 8.20
CA LYS A 111 -3.89 13.65 7.59
C LYS A 111 -5.08 13.04 8.31
N GLU A 112 -4.90 11.95 9.05
CA GLU A 112 -5.97 11.30 9.81
C GLU A 112 -6.12 11.91 11.21
N LEU A 113 -5.05 12.56 11.73
CA LEU A 113 -5.03 13.19 13.06
C LEU A 113 -5.37 14.70 13.05
N ASN A 114 -5.50 15.33 11.88
CA ASN A 114 -5.88 16.74 11.70
C ASN A 114 -7.16 16.86 10.90
#